data_AF-A0AB39ZH59-F1
#
_entry.id   AF-A0AB39ZH59-F1
#
_cell.length_a   1.000
_cell.length_b   1.000
_cell.length_c   1.000
_cell.angle_alpha   90.00
_cell.angle_beta   90.00
_cell.angle_gamma   90.00
#
_symmetry.space_group_name_H-M   'P 1'
#
loop_
_entity.id
_entity.type
_entity.pdbx_description
1 polymer ?
#
loop_
_entity_poly.entity_id
_entity_poly.type
_entity_poly.pdbx_seq_one_letter_code
_entity_poly.pdbx_strand_id
1 'polypeptide(L)'
;MVSVALCFVILIAGSVVIPAAIPLLHLCRCLISYGDEGMTADCSNNSGFDIKCLPRSPQLESLSLAGNELTEVPEELNSTGFENILRLDLSNNRISNLPSWKFVAMPRLQSLNLSHNHISKLPNEACRIPSVDLSYNNLTDMSNLVGIFKTKATIRGNPIRCACNLTIARRFFVKPTISNLEAIDCIMPGFKVAKPLATQCNQQYNEEQSPSNWKIPFYLFIFLFTFAVGIFSVCKR
;
A
#
# COMPACT_ATOMS: atom_id res chain seq x y z
N MET A 1 45.49 -8.16 26.55
CA MET A 1 45.44 -9.29 27.49
C MET A 1 43.96 -9.60 27.74
N VAL A 2 43.24 -10.15 26.76
CA VAL A 2 43.00 -11.58 26.49
C VAL A 2 42.63 -12.36 27.76
N SER A 3 41.33 -12.57 27.96
CA SER A 3 40.79 -13.58 28.88
C SER A 3 40.14 -14.67 28.04
N VAL A 4 40.84 -15.80 27.95
CA VAL A 4 40.41 -17.04 27.32
C VAL A 4 39.42 -17.73 28.25
N ALA A 5 38.24 -18.10 27.77
CA ALA A 5 37.32 -18.99 28.47
C ALA A 5 37.22 -20.31 27.69
N LEU A 6 37.36 -21.39 28.46
CA LEU A 6 37.88 -22.71 28.11
C LEU A 6 37.05 -23.51 27.11
N CYS A 7 37.80 -24.17 26.24
CA CYS A 7 37.46 -25.38 25.51
C CYS A 7 37.29 -26.55 26.50
N PHE A 8 36.14 -27.22 26.51
CA PHE A 8 36.01 -28.56 27.09
C PHE A 8 36.07 -29.60 25.97
N VAL A 9 37.22 -30.25 25.87
CA VAL A 9 37.43 -31.47 25.10
C VAL A 9 36.93 -32.64 25.95
N ILE A 10 35.88 -33.32 25.50
CA ILE A 10 35.57 -34.69 25.93
C ILE A 10 35.78 -35.59 24.70
N LEU A 11 36.93 -36.27 24.69
CA LEU A 11 37.22 -37.40 23.81
C LEU A 11 36.61 -38.66 24.45
N ILE A 12 35.53 -39.17 23.88
CA ILE A 12 35.12 -40.56 24.05
C ILE A 12 35.00 -41.21 22.67
N ALA A 13 35.63 -42.37 22.56
CA ALA A 13 35.71 -43.18 21.36
C ALA A 13 34.32 -43.69 20.92
N GLY A 14 34.12 -43.77 19.60
CA GLY A 14 32.98 -44.45 18.99
C GLY A 14 31.84 -43.49 18.61
N SER A 15 31.48 -43.51 17.32
CA SER A 15 30.49 -42.65 16.64
C SER A 15 30.83 -41.16 16.61
N VAL A 16 31.36 -40.72 15.46
CA VAL A 16 31.28 -39.33 15.01
C VAL A 16 29.79 -39.00 14.90
N VAL A 17 29.18 -38.49 15.97
CA VAL A 17 27.95 -37.73 15.87
C VAL A 17 28.38 -36.39 15.31
N ILE A 18 28.33 -36.27 13.98
CA ILE A 18 28.37 -34.96 13.32
C ILE A 18 27.20 -34.18 13.92
N PRO A 19 27.42 -33.01 14.55
CA PRO A 19 26.30 -32.20 14.99
C PRO A 19 25.45 -31.90 13.75
N ALA A 20 24.19 -32.32 13.80
CA ALA A 20 23.23 -32.13 12.74
C ALA A 20 23.21 -30.65 12.34
N ALA A 21 23.46 -30.41 11.04
CA ALA A 21 23.25 -29.16 10.32
C ALA A 21 23.82 -27.89 10.99
N ILE A 22 24.94 -27.37 10.46
CA ILE A 22 25.13 -25.92 10.41
C ILE A 22 23.83 -25.35 9.81
N PRO A 23 23.09 -24.45 10.49
CA PRO A 23 21.78 -24.05 10.00
C PRO A 23 21.96 -23.39 8.63
N LEU A 24 21.30 -23.96 7.61
CA LEU A 24 21.26 -23.47 6.22
C LEU A 24 20.88 -21.98 6.11
N LEU A 25 20.40 -21.38 7.20
CA LEU A 25 20.09 -19.96 7.38
C LEU A 25 21.33 -19.04 7.35
N HIS A 26 22.53 -19.52 7.67
CA HIS A 26 23.75 -18.70 7.52
C HIS A 26 24.04 -18.32 6.06
N LEU A 27 23.53 -19.10 5.10
CA LEU A 27 23.64 -18.81 3.66
C LEU A 27 22.75 -17.65 3.23
N CYS A 28 21.69 -17.35 4.00
CA CYS A 28 20.75 -16.27 3.67
C CYS A 28 21.34 -14.88 3.88
N ARG A 29 22.39 -14.79 4.71
CA ARG A 29 22.98 -13.51 5.15
C ARG A 29 21.93 -12.56 5.75
N CYS A 30 20.85 -13.10 6.30
CA CYS A 30 19.84 -12.35 7.03
C CYS A 30 20.04 -12.56 8.54
N LEU A 31 19.67 -11.57 9.34
CA LEU A 31 19.57 -11.72 10.78
C LEU A 31 18.28 -12.50 11.10
N ILE A 32 18.44 -13.69 11.68
CA ILE A 32 17.32 -14.53 12.07
C ILE A 32 17.13 -14.43 13.58
N SER A 33 15.92 -14.12 14.01
CA SER A 33 15.56 -14.03 15.43
C SER A 33 14.25 -14.72 15.72
N TYR A 34 14.06 -15.12 16.97
CA TYR A 34 12.83 -15.69 17.48
C TYR A 34 12.42 -14.93 18.73
N GLY A 35 11.18 -14.45 18.76
CA GLY A 35 10.63 -13.70 19.89
C GLY A 35 9.12 -13.84 19.97
N ASP A 36 8.49 -12.97 20.77
CA ASP A 36 7.05 -13.02 21.04
C ASP A 36 6.19 -12.78 19.79
N GLU A 37 6.76 -12.15 18.75
CA GLU A 37 6.09 -11.90 17.46
C GLU A 37 6.31 -13.01 16.42
N GLY A 38 6.94 -14.13 16.81
CA GLY A 38 7.27 -15.26 15.94
C GLY A 38 8.71 -15.23 15.43
N MET A 39 9.01 -16.14 14.48
CA MET A 39 10.32 -16.17 13.82
C MET A 39 10.40 -15.04 12.79
N THR A 40 11.46 -14.24 12.88
CA THR A 40 11.71 -13.09 12.01
C THR A 40 13.01 -13.26 11.24
N ALA A 41 13.02 -12.88 9.97
CA ALA A 41 14.20 -12.75 9.13
C ALA A 41 14.34 -11.31 8.66
N ASP A 42 15.40 -10.66 9.11
CA ASP A 42 15.75 -9.31 8.69
C ASP A 42 16.93 -9.37 7.70
N CYS A 43 16.63 -9.11 6.44
CA CYS A 43 17.60 -9.01 5.35
C CYS A 43 17.74 -7.54 4.88
N SER A 44 17.31 -6.56 5.69
CA SER A 44 17.33 -5.16 5.30
C SER A 44 18.73 -4.59 5.16
N ASN A 45 18.87 -3.57 4.30
CA ASN A 45 20.12 -2.84 4.05
C ASN A 45 21.32 -3.77 3.76
N ASN A 46 21.07 -4.86 3.05
CA ASN A 46 22.06 -5.88 2.75
C ASN A 46 21.99 -6.29 1.28
N SER A 47 22.85 -5.73 0.44
CA SER A 47 22.92 -6.09 -0.99
C SER A 47 23.34 -7.54 -1.26
N GLY A 48 23.78 -8.29 -0.24
CA GLY A 48 24.27 -9.66 -0.36
C GLY A 48 23.33 -10.73 0.18
N PHE A 49 22.08 -10.42 0.54
CA PHE A 49 21.13 -11.45 1.00
C PHE A 49 20.82 -12.47 -0.09
N ASP A 50 20.55 -13.72 0.30
CA ASP A 50 19.98 -14.74 -0.59
C ASP A 50 18.63 -15.17 -0.03
N ILE A 51 17.56 -14.82 -0.74
CA ILE A 51 16.20 -15.15 -0.33
C ILE A 51 15.87 -16.64 -0.55
N LYS A 52 16.62 -17.37 -1.40
CA LYS A 52 16.30 -18.75 -1.80
C LYS A 52 16.40 -19.77 -0.67
N CYS A 53 17.11 -19.44 0.41
CA CYS A 53 17.22 -20.31 1.58
C CYS A 53 16.11 -20.07 2.61
N LEU A 54 15.41 -18.94 2.58
CA LEU A 54 14.32 -18.63 3.51
C LEU A 54 13.08 -19.53 3.37
N PRO A 55 12.66 -19.98 2.16
CA PRO A 55 11.57 -20.95 2.01
C PRO A 55 11.75 -22.25 2.80
N ARG A 56 12.98 -22.58 3.23
CA ARG A 56 13.26 -23.78 4.05
C ARG A 56 12.94 -23.59 5.53
N SER A 57 12.47 -22.40 5.92
CA SER A 57 12.12 -22.04 7.30
C SER A 57 10.61 -21.84 7.41
N PRO A 58 9.82 -22.92 7.50
CA PRO A 58 8.36 -22.84 7.48
C PRO A 58 7.77 -22.11 8.68
N GLN A 59 8.55 -21.86 9.73
CA GLN A 59 8.14 -21.09 10.91
C GLN A 59 8.28 -19.58 10.73
N LEU A 60 8.79 -19.11 9.59
CA LEU A 60 9.01 -17.69 9.35
C LEU A 60 7.68 -16.94 9.25
N GLU A 61 7.47 -15.98 10.15
CA GLU A 61 6.25 -15.17 10.26
C GLU A 61 6.47 -13.72 9.83
N SER A 62 7.70 -13.22 9.93
CA SER A 62 8.05 -11.84 9.56
C SER A 62 9.30 -11.80 8.69
N LEU A 63 9.23 -11.09 7.57
CA LEU A 63 10.33 -10.93 6.63
C LEU A 63 10.53 -9.45 6.30
N SER A 64 11.76 -8.95 6.49
CA SER A 64 12.17 -7.61 6.05
C SER A 64 13.20 -7.70 4.93
N LEU A 65 12.90 -7.05 3.82
CA LEU A 65 13.78 -6.83 2.66
C LEU A 65 13.96 -5.31 2.40
N ALA A 66 13.76 -4.49 3.44
CA ALA A 66 13.79 -3.04 3.32
C ALA A 66 15.17 -2.50 2.93
N GLY A 67 15.23 -1.39 2.19
CA GLY A 67 16.50 -0.69 1.95
C GLY A 67 17.49 -1.43 1.03
N ASN A 68 17.01 -2.30 0.14
CA ASN A 68 17.84 -3.16 -0.72
C ASN A 68 17.87 -2.73 -2.20
N GLU A 69 17.40 -1.52 -2.49
CA GLU A 69 17.31 -0.96 -3.85
C GLU A 69 16.55 -1.83 -4.87
N LEU A 70 15.67 -2.72 -4.39
CA LEU A 70 14.94 -3.66 -5.23
C LEU A 70 14.08 -2.90 -6.24
N THR A 71 14.23 -3.17 -7.53
CA THR A 71 13.40 -2.56 -8.59
C THR A 71 12.10 -3.33 -8.82
N GLU A 72 12.05 -4.58 -8.36
CA GLU A 72 10.91 -5.47 -8.43
C GLU A 72 10.84 -6.32 -7.16
N VAL A 73 9.66 -6.87 -6.87
CA VAL A 73 9.54 -7.84 -5.79
C VAL A 73 10.21 -9.15 -6.23
N PRO A 74 11.14 -9.74 -5.45
CA PRO A 74 11.84 -10.96 -5.81
C PRO A 74 10.91 -12.10 -6.20
N GLU A 75 11.26 -12.88 -7.22
CA GLU A 75 10.38 -13.94 -7.71
C GLU A 75 10.20 -15.07 -6.70
N GLU A 76 11.22 -15.31 -5.89
CA GLU A 76 11.30 -16.32 -4.86
C GLU A 76 10.21 -16.17 -3.80
N LEU A 77 9.69 -14.97 -3.59
CA LEU A 77 8.54 -14.72 -2.70
C LEU A 77 7.25 -15.41 -3.17
N ASN A 78 7.21 -15.97 -4.38
CA ASN A 78 6.13 -16.84 -4.84
C ASN A 78 6.26 -18.30 -4.39
N SER A 79 7.34 -18.65 -3.69
CA SER A 79 7.61 -20.03 -3.29
C SER A 79 6.68 -20.47 -2.15
N THR A 80 6.35 -21.76 -2.10
CA THR A 80 5.48 -22.37 -1.08
C THR A 80 6.06 -22.32 0.34
N GLY A 81 7.33 -21.93 0.51
CA GLY A 81 7.94 -21.79 1.83
C GLY A 81 7.54 -20.54 2.62
N PHE A 82 6.72 -19.65 2.06
CA PHE A 82 6.31 -18.39 2.70
C PHE A 82 4.85 -18.39 3.19
N GLU A 83 4.20 -19.55 3.28
CA GLU A 83 2.78 -19.68 3.62
C GLU A 83 2.40 -19.11 5.00
N ASN A 84 3.35 -19.08 5.94
CA ASN A 84 3.15 -18.60 7.30
C ASN A 84 3.52 -17.13 7.52
N ILE A 85 3.99 -16.42 6.48
CA ILE A 85 4.33 -15.00 6.60
C ILE A 85 3.07 -14.20 6.97
N LEU A 86 3.15 -13.48 8.08
CA LEU A 86 2.16 -12.54 8.58
C LEU A 86 2.56 -11.10 8.29
N ARG A 87 3.86 -10.81 8.23
CA ARG A 87 4.39 -9.45 8.02
C ARG A 87 5.49 -9.45 6.95
N LEU A 88 5.35 -8.56 5.98
CA LEU A 88 6.35 -8.37 4.93
C LEU A 88 6.71 -6.88 4.80
N ASP A 89 7.99 -6.57 4.96
CA ASP A 89 8.54 -5.24 4.74
C ASP A 89 9.39 -5.18 3.47
N LEU A 90 8.93 -4.37 2.51
CA LEU A 90 9.58 -4.06 1.23
C LEU A 90 9.84 -2.55 1.11
N SER A 91 9.80 -1.81 2.22
CA SER A 91 9.96 -0.36 2.22
C SER A 91 11.36 0.10 1.80
N ASN A 92 11.48 1.36 1.40
CA ASN A 92 12.75 1.97 1.02
C ASN A 92 13.48 1.20 -0.09
N ASN A 93 12.72 0.75 -1.08
CA ASN A 93 13.23 0.11 -2.29
C ASN A 93 12.89 0.99 -3.51
N ARG A 94 13.10 0.49 -4.71
CA ARG A 94 12.83 1.19 -5.98
C ARG A 94 11.72 0.50 -6.78
N ILE A 95 10.80 -0.19 -6.09
CA ILE A 95 9.77 -1.02 -6.70
C ILE A 95 8.74 -0.12 -7.37
N SER A 96 8.56 -0.24 -8.68
CA SER A 96 7.55 0.52 -9.42
C SER A 96 6.30 -0.28 -9.75
N ASN A 97 6.46 -1.60 -9.92
CA ASN A 97 5.42 -2.51 -10.37
C ASN A 97 5.32 -3.73 -9.45
N LEU A 98 4.10 -4.16 -9.18
CA LEU A 98 3.80 -5.39 -8.46
C LEU A 98 3.08 -6.34 -9.43
N PRO A 99 3.64 -7.51 -9.76
CA PRO A 99 2.95 -8.44 -10.65
C PRO A 99 1.72 -9.07 -9.98
N SER A 100 0.77 -9.52 -10.80
CA SER A 100 -0.56 -9.98 -10.37
C SER A 100 -0.55 -11.16 -9.40
N TRP A 101 0.48 -12.00 -9.49
CA TRP A 101 0.63 -13.18 -8.63
C TRP A 101 1.20 -12.86 -7.24
N LYS A 102 1.63 -11.62 -6.98
CA LYS A 102 2.32 -11.30 -5.72
C LYS A 102 1.41 -11.49 -4.51
N PHE A 103 2.05 -11.95 -3.44
CA PHE A 103 1.42 -12.33 -2.17
C PHE A 103 0.53 -13.57 -2.25
N VAL A 104 0.27 -14.19 -3.42
CA VAL A 104 -0.58 -15.40 -3.53
C VAL A 104 -0.04 -16.53 -2.66
N ALA A 105 1.28 -16.71 -2.65
CA ALA A 105 1.98 -17.67 -1.80
C ALA A 105 2.01 -17.32 -0.30
N MET A 106 1.52 -16.14 0.10
CA MET A 106 1.43 -15.69 1.49
C MET A 106 -0.04 -15.49 1.90
N PRO A 107 -0.86 -16.57 1.97
CA PRO A 107 -2.30 -16.46 2.22
C PRO A 107 -2.65 -15.90 3.60
N ARG A 108 -1.69 -15.92 4.54
CA ARG A 108 -1.86 -15.45 5.92
C ARG A 108 -1.35 -14.03 6.15
N LEU A 109 -0.86 -13.35 5.09
CA LEU A 109 -0.25 -12.02 5.20
C LEU A 109 -1.22 -11.01 5.80
N GLN A 110 -0.84 -10.42 6.93
CA GLN A 110 -1.64 -9.47 7.70
C GLN A 110 -1.19 -8.02 7.46
N SER A 111 0.12 -7.81 7.34
CA SER A 111 0.73 -6.49 7.17
C SER A 111 1.74 -6.48 6.04
N LEU A 112 1.61 -5.50 5.16
CA LEU A 112 2.52 -5.26 4.03
C LEU A 112 3.01 -3.81 4.05
N ASN A 113 4.31 -3.61 4.20
CA ASN A 113 4.94 -2.29 4.11
C ASN A 113 5.61 -2.13 2.74
N LEU A 114 5.10 -1.20 1.94
CA LEU A 114 5.63 -0.80 0.63
C LEU A 114 5.98 0.69 0.60
N SER A 115 6.09 1.34 1.76
CA SER A 115 6.40 2.77 1.84
C SER A 115 7.75 3.10 1.18
N HIS A 116 7.91 4.34 0.71
CA HIS A 116 9.17 4.79 0.08
C HIS A 116 9.59 3.90 -1.10
N ASN A 117 8.69 3.74 -2.07
CA ASN A 117 8.92 3.03 -3.34
C ASN A 117 8.41 3.91 -4.51
N HIS A 118 8.25 3.34 -5.70
CA HIS A 118 7.78 4.03 -6.90
C HIS A 118 6.43 3.49 -7.41
N ILE A 119 5.62 2.92 -6.53
CA ILE A 119 4.40 2.21 -6.89
C ILE A 119 3.35 3.21 -7.36
N SER A 120 2.82 2.97 -8.57
CA SER A 120 1.75 3.78 -9.15
C SER A 120 0.36 3.15 -9.01
N LYS A 121 0.30 1.82 -8.84
CA LYS A 121 -0.94 1.06 -8.69
C LYS A 121 -0.70 -0.22 -7.90
N LEU A 122 -1.65 -0.55 -7.03
CA LEU A 122 -1.66 -1.80 -6.27
C LEU A 122 -2.47 -2.88 -7.03
N PRO A 123 -2.03 -4.14 -7.05
CA PRO A 123 -2.80 -5.25 -7.63
C PRO A 123 -4.05 -5.55 -6.79
N ASN A 124 -5.09 -6.09 -7.42
CA ASN A 124 -6.36 -6.41 -6.76
C ASN A 124 -6.17 -7.44 -5.63
N GLU A 125 -5.18 -8.31 -5.75
CA GLU A 125 -4.85 -9.38 -4.82
C GLU A 125 -4.34 -8.84 -3.48
N ALA A 126 -3.83 -7.61 -3.44
CA ALA A 126 -3.42 -6.95 -2.19
C ALA A 126 -4.61 -6.46 -1.36
N CYS A 127 -5.82 -6.40 -1.92
CA CYS A 127 -7.05 -6.00 -1.22
C CYS A 127 -7.47 -6.99 -0.12
N ARG A 128 -6.86 -8.19 -0.07
CA ARG A 128 -7.10 -9.18 0.99
C ARG A 128 -6.19 -8.96 2.20
N ILE A 129 -5.15 -8.14 2.07
CA ILE A 129 -4.16 -7.90 3.12
C ILE A 129 -4.73 -6.86 4.08
N PRO A 130 -5.00 -7.19 5.35
CA PRO A 130 -5.66 -6.29 6.31
C PRO A 130 -5.01 -4.92 6.46
N SER A 131 -3.68 -4.84 6.45
CA SER A 131 -2.92 -3.59 6.66
C SER A 131 -1.88 -3.39 5.57
N VAL A 132 -1.91 -2.24 4.88
CA VAL A 132 -0.97 -1.94 3.79
C VAL A 132 -0.45 -0.50 3.90
N ASP A 133 0.87 -0.31 4.01
CA ASP A 133 1.50 1.01 3.93
C ASP A 133 2.03 1.27 2.51
N LEU A 134 1.51 2.32 1.88
CA LEU A 134 1.89 2.81 0.55
C LEU A 134 2.34 4.27 0.61
N SER A 135 2.72 4.77 1.78
CA SER A 135 3.19 6.13 1.92
C SER A 135 4.43 6.41 1.07
N TYR A 136 4.57 7.66 0.61
CA TYR A 136 5.72 8.11 -0.19
C TYR A 136 5.99 7.22 -1.42
N ASN A 137 4.93 6.98 -2.19
CA ASN A 137 4.97 6.28 -3.48
C ASN A 137 4.55 7.24 -4.62
N ASN A 138 4.21 6.70 -5.79
CA ASN A 138 3.79 7.46 -6.96
C ASN A 138 2.31 7.23 -7.32
N LEU A 139 1.43 7.09 -6.33
CA LEU A 139 -0.01 6.97 -6.58
C LEU A 139 -0.56 8.32 -7.05
N THR A 140 -0.95 8.41 -8.33
CA THR A 140 -1.42 9.67 -8.94
C THR A 140 -2.93 9.77 -9.10
N ASP A 141 -3.65 8.66 -9.11
CA ASP A 141 -5.07 8.61 -9.48
C ASP A 141 -5.93 8.04 -8.35
N MET A 142 -7.05 8.71 -8.04
CA MET A 142 -7.99 8.23 -7.02
C MET A 142 -8.67 6.90 -7.37
N SER A 143 -8.74 6.53 -8.65
CA SER A 143 -9.23 5.20 -9.08
C SER A 143 -8.33 4.06 -8.58
N ASN A 144 -7.03 4.31 -8.36
CA ASN A 144 -6.13 3.30 -7.79
C ASN A 144 -6.44 2.97 -6.33
N LEU A 145 -7.29 3.78 -5.68
CA LEU A 145 -7.68 3.57 -4.29
C LEU A 145 -8.80 2.55 -4.13
N VAL A 146 -9.54 2.19 -5.20
CA VAL A 146 -10.75 1.34 -5.14
C VAL A 146 -10.49 -0.02 -4.47
N GLY A 147 -9.33 -0.63 -4.72
CA GLY A 147 -8.96 -1.90 -4.08
C GLY A 147 -8.61 -1.74 -2.59
N ILE A 148 -8.06 -0.59 -2.24
CA ILE A 148 -7.49 -0.29 -0.93
C ILE A 148 -8.59 -0.05 0.13
N PHE A 149 -9.84 0.22 -0.26
CA PHE A 149 -10.96 0.41 0.69
C PHE A 149 -11.29 -0.80 1.56
N LYS A 150 -10.89 -2.00 1.13
CA LYS A 150 -11.11 -3.22 1.92
C LYS A 150 -10.04 -3.42 3.00
N THR A 151 -9.00 -2.59 3.01
CA THR A 151 -7.83 -2.72 3.85
C THR A 151 -7.59 -1.43 4.63
N LYS A 152 -6.94 -1.52 5.80
CA LYS A 152 -6.43 -0.35 6.51
C LYS A 152 -5.16 0.09 5.79
N ALA A 153 -5.24 1.17 5.02
CA ALA A 153 -4.10 1.61 4.23
C ALA A 153 -3.70 3.06 4.47
N THR A 154 -2.39 3.27 4.50
CA THR A 154 -1.77 4.58 4.64
C THR A 154 -1.17 4.98 3.30
N ILE A 155 -1.62 6.11 2.73
CA ILE A 155 -1.21 6.58 1.38
C ILE A 155 -0.61 7.99 1.39
N ARG A 156 -0.17 8.47 2.56
CA ARG A 156 0.42 9.81 2.72
C ARG A 156 1.61 10.03 1.78
N GLY A 157 1.81 11.26 1.29
CA GLY A 157 3.02 11.60 0.52
C GLY A 157 3.00 11.09 -0.92
N ASN A 158 1.83 10.69 -1.43
CA ASN A 158 1.63 10.35 -2.84
C ASN A 158 1.10 11.56 -3.64
N PRO A 159 1.48 11.73 -4.91
CA PRO A 159 1.04 12.83 -5.77
C PRO A 159 -0.37 12.62 -6.36
N ILE A 160 -1.36 12.32 -5.51
CA ILE A 160 -2.72 11.99 -5.93
C ILE A 160 -3.39 13.23 -6.52
N ARG A 161 -3.96 13.15 -7.72
CA ARG A 161 -4.75 14.22 -8.32
C ARG A 161 -6.17 14.23 -7.76
N CYS A 162 -6.67 15.41 -7.40
CA CYS A 162 -8.04 15.55 -6.93
C CYS A 162 -9.02 15.31 -8.09
N ALA A 163 -10.07 14.54 -7.82
CA ALA A 163 -11.16 14.24 -8.76
C ALA A 163 -12.49 14.21 -7.99
N CYS A 164 -12.97 15.40 -7.60
CA CYS A 164 -14.11 15.58 -6.69
C CYS A 164 -15.46 15.09 -7.25
N ASN A 165 -15.56 14.93 -8.57
CA ASN A 165 -16.73 14.38 -9.24
C ASN A 165 -16.84 12.85 -9.12
N LEU A 166 -15.74 12.16 -8.77
CA LEU A 166 -15.76 10.70 -8.62
C LEU A 166 -16.56 10.30 -7.37
N THR A 167 -17.34 9.23 -7.51
CA THR A 167 -18.09 8.62 -6.41
C THR A 167 -17.17 8.25 -5.24
N ILE A 168 -15.94 7.86 -5.56
CA ILE A 168 -14.93 7.50 -4.58
C ILE A 168 -14.51 8.70 -3.72
N ALA A 169 -14.32 9.88 -4.32
CA ALA A 169 -13.99 11.11 -3.62
C ALA A 169 -15.12 11.55 -2.68
N ARG A 170 -16.37 11.47 -3.16
CA ARG A 170 -17.58 11.83 -2.40
C ARG A 170 -17.72 11.05 -1.10
N ARG A 171 -17.29 9.78 -1.07
CA ARG A 171 -17.34 8.98 0.17
C ARG A 171 -16.50 9.58 1.29
N PHE A 172 -15.37 10.23 0.96
CA PHE A 172 -14.45 10.76 1.94
C PHE A 172 -14.83 12.14 2.47
N PHE A 173 -15.19 13.07 1.59
CA PHE A 173 -15.44 14.45 2.02
C PHE A 173 -16.82 14.65 2.66
N VAL A 174 -17.79 13.76 2.37
CA VAL A 174 -19.13 13.79 2.96
C VAL A 174 -19.18 13.05 4.31
N LYS A 175 -18.38 11.98 4.48
CA LYS A 175 -18.33 11.18 5.73
C LYS A 175 -16.87 10.80 6.09
N PRO A 176 -16.05 11.78 6.53
CA PRO A 176 -14.61 11.59 6.72
C PRO A 176 -14.24 10.59 7.83
N THR A 177 -15.16 10.31 8.75
CA THR A 177 -14.93 9.45 9.92
C THR A 177 -15.08 7.95 9.65
N ILE A 178 -15.57 7.54 8.48
CA ILE A 178 -15.93 6.13 8.21
C ILE A 178 -14.79 5.36 7.53
N SER A 179 -13.84 6.05 6.92
CA SER A 179 -12.69 5.44 6.25
C SER A 179 -11.44 5.61 7.08
N ASN A 180 -10.75 4.51 7.40
CA ASN A 180 -9.41 4.48 8.02
C ASN A 180 -8.31 5.23 7.23
N LEU A 181 -8.66 5.89 6.13
CA LEU A 181 -7.81 6.80 5.36
C LEU A 181 -8.02 8.22 5.89
N GLU A 182 -7.48 8.49 7.07
CA GLU A 182 -7.42 9.82 7.66
C GLU A 182 -6.85 10.80 6.62
N ALA A 183 -7.70 11.73 6.15
CA ALA A 183 -7.38 12.82 5.23
C ALA A 183 -6.45 12.44 4.06
N ILE A 184 -7.02 11.88 2.98
CA ILE A 184 -6.32 11.76 1.70
C ILE A 184 -5.91 13.17 1.25
N ASP A 185 -4.61 13.42 1.12
CA ASP A 185 -4.12 14.63 0.48
C ASP A 185 -4.13 14.45 -1.03
N CYS A 186 -4.57 15.48 -1.76
CA CYS A 186 -4.59 15.47 -3.21
C CYS A 186 -4.17 16.82 -3.80
N ILE A 187 -3.85 16.84 -5.10
CA ILE A 187 -3.40 18.00 -5.85
C ILE A 187 -4.47 18.36 -6.88
N MET A 188 -5.08 19.53 -6.77
CA MET A 188 -6.00 20.06 -7.78
C MET A 188 -5.25 20.45 -9.07
N PRO A 189 -5.90 20.37 -10.25
CA PRO A 189 -5.32 20.88 -11.50
C PRO A 189 -4.87 22.34 -11.35
N GLY A 190 -3.62 22.65 -11.72
CA GLY A 190 -3.04 24.00 -11.60
C GLY A 190 -2.36 24.31 -10.26
N PHE A 191 -2.46 23.44 -9.26
CA PHE A 191 -1.77 23.60 -7.97
C PHE A 191 -0.57 22.66 -7.86
N LYS A 192 0.42 23.04 -7.04
CA LYS A 192 1.65 22.24 -6.79
C LYS A 192 1.70 21.58 -5.41
N VAL A 193 0.84 22.02 -4.49
CA VAL A 193 0.86 21.58 -3.10
C VAL A 193 -0.36 20.71 -2.86
N ALA A 194 -0.12 19.52 -2.30
CA ALA A 194 -1.20 18.65 -1.87
C ALA A 194 -1.89 19.22 -0.62
N LYS A 195 -3.22 19.18 -0.58
CA LYS A 195 -4.02 19.55 0.59
C LYS A 195 -5.07 18.47 0.86
N PRO A 196 -5.70 18.45 2.05
CA PRO A 196 -6.71 17.44 2.35
C PRO A 196 -7.88 17.47 1.36
N LEU A 197 -8.21 16.31 0.81
CA LEU A 197 -9.31 16.08 -0.15
C LEU A 197 -10.63 16.66 0.37
N ALA A 198 -10.90 16.49 1.67
CA ALA A 198 -12.10 17.03 2.31
C ALA A 198 -12.17 18.56 2.19
N THR A 199 -11.05 19.26 2.38
CA THR A 199 -11.02 20.73 2.26
C THR A 199 -11.20 21.18 0.81
N GLN A 200 -10.52 20.53 -0.13
CA GLN A 200 -10.54 20.93 -1.54
C GLN A 200 -11.89 20.63 -2.21
N CYS A 201 -12.45 19.43 -1.99
CA CYS A 201 -13.69 19.04 -2.64
C CYS A 201 -14.94 19.64 -1.99
N ASN A 202 -14.97 19.86 -0.66
CA ASN A 202 -16.09 20.59 -0.05
C ASN A 202 -16.14 22.04 -0.51
N GLN A 203 -14.99 22.69 -0.66
CA GLN A 203 -14.94 24.05 -1.20
C GLN A 203 -15.47 24.10 -2.64
N GLN A 204 -14.98 23.21 -3.53
CA GLN A 204 -15.47 23.13 -4.91
C GLN A 204 -16.99 22.87 -4.97
N TYR A 205 -17.51 21.95 -4.14
CA TYR A 205 -18.95 21.66 -4.09
C TYR A 205 -19.78 22.89 -3.69
N ASN A 206 -19.34 23.63 -2.67
CA ASN A 206 -20.02 24.84 -2.22
C ASN A 206 -19.93 25.98 -3.24
N GLU A 207 -18.81 26.09 -3.96
CA GLU A 207 -18.65 27.06 -5.07
C GLU A 207 -19.58 26.71 -6.25
N GLU A 208 -19.70 25.42 -6.61
CA GLU A 208 -20.65 24.95 -7.64
C GLU A 208 -22.12 25.20 -7.25
N GLN A 209 -22.45 25.15 -5.96
CA GLN A 209 -23.80 25.45 -5.44
C GLN A 209 -24.06 26.93 -5.15
N SER A 210 -23.09 27.82 -5.35
CA SER A 210 -23.27 29.26 -5.11
C SER A 210 -24.42 29.83 -5.97
N PRO A 211 -25.31 30.68 -5.41
CA PRO A 211 -26.45 31.27 -6.14
C PRO A 211 -26.05 32.03 -7.41
N SER A 212 -24.80 32.48 -7.49
CA SER A 212 -24.24 33.15 -8.68
C SER A 212 -24.08 32.22 -9.89
N ASN A 213 -23.87 30.92 -9.69
CA ASN A 213 -23.73 29.90 -10.74
C ASN A 213 -25.08 29.36 -11.23
N TRP A 214 -26.19 29.60 -10.51
CA TRP A 214 -27.55 29.26 -10.94
C TRP A 214 -28.16 30.26 -11.94
N LYS A 215 -27.44 31.31 -12.33
CA LYS A 215 -27.92 32.28 -13.31
C LYS A 215 -28.23 31.62 -14.66
N ILE A 216 -27.41 30.67 -15.11
CA ILE A 216 -27.59 29.99 -16.41
C ILE A 216 -28.88 29.14 -16.43
N PRO A 217 -29.16 28.25 -15.45
CA PRO A 217 -30.44 27.53 -15.42
C PRO A 217 -31.64 28.46 -15.20
N PHE A 218 -31.50 29.57 -14.48
CA PHE A 218 -32.57 30.53 -14.27
C PHE A 218 -32.98 31.27 -15.56
N TYR A 219 -32.01 31.72 -16.37
CA TYR A 219 -32.30 32.32 -17.68
C TYR A 219 -32.88 31.31 -18.68
N LEU A 220 -32.41 30.06 -18.66
CA LEU A 220 -32.94 29.00 -19.51
C LEU A 220 -34.40 28.65 -19.14
N PHE A 221 -34.70 28.62 -17.84
CA PHE A 221 -36.06 28.36 -17.33
C PHE A 221 -37.02 29.50 -17.66
N ILE A 222 -36.59 30.77 -17.52
CA ILE A 222 -37.40 31.94 -17.94
C ILE A 222 -37.62 31.93 -19.45
N PHE A 223 -36.61 31.59 -20.24
CA PHE A 223 -36.74 31.51 -21.71
C PHE A 223 -37.73 30.42 -22.14
N LEU A 224 -37.65 29.22 -21.54
CA LEU A 224 -38.60 28.14 -21.81
C LEU A 224 -40.03 28.48 -21.34
N PHE A 225 -40.17 29.18 -20.21
CA PHE A 225 -41.47 29.59 -19.69
C PHE A 225 -42.12 30.67 -20.57
N THR A 226 -41.35 31.67 -21.01
CA THR A 226 -41.82 32.72 -21.93
C THR A 226 -42.15 32.16 -23.32
N PHE A 227 -41.36 31.19 -23.81
CA PHE A 227 -41.64 30.48 -25.05
C PHE A 227 -42.94 29.63 -24.96
N ALA A 228 -43.14 28.92 -23.84
CA ALA A 228 -44.36 28.13 -23.61
C ALA A 228 -45.63 28.99 -23.50
N VAL A 229 -45.55 30.14 -22.81
CA VAL A 229 -46.66 31.11 -22.72
C VAL A 229 -46.91 31.76 -24.09
N GLY A 230 -45.87 32.04 -24.87
CA GLY A 230 -45.98 32.53 -26.25
C GLY A 230 -46.70 31.55 -27.18
N ILE A 231 -46.37 30.26 -27.11
CA ILE A 231 -47.06 29.20 -27.87
C ILE A 231 -48.53 29.10 -27.48
N PHE A 232 -48.84 29.15 -26.17
CA PHE A 232 -50.23 29.13 -25.69
C PHE A 232 -51.06 30.35 -26.15
N SER A 233 -50.39 31.48 -26.39
CA SER A 233 -51.03 32.72 -26.86
C SER A 233 -51.30 32.70 -28.37
N VAL A 234 -50.51 31.96 -29.15
CA VAL A 234 -50.69 31.82 -30.60
C VAL A 234 -51.70 30.73 -30.97
N CYS A 235 -51.85 29.68 -30.14
CA CYS A 235 -52.82 28.61 -30.37
C CYS A 235 -54.26 28.90 -29.86
N LYS A 236 -54.57 30.14 -29.44
CA LYS A 236 -55.90 30.52 -28.90
C LYS A 236 -56.68 31.51 -29.79
N ARG A 237 -56.36 31.58 -31.08
CA ARG A 237 -57.15 32.28 -32.11
C ARG A 237 -57.66 31.33 -33.16
#